data_AF-A0A945V0S1-F1
#
_entry.id   AF-A0A945V0S1-F1
#
_cell.length_a   1.000
_cell.length_b   1.000
_cell.length_c   1.000
_cell.angle_alpha   90.00
_cell.angle_beta   90.00
_cell.angle_gamma   90.00
#
_symmetry.space_group_name_H-M   'P 1'
#
loop_
_entity.id
_entity.type
_entity.pdbx_description
1 polymer ?
#
loop_
_entity_poly.entity_id
_entity_poly.type
_entity_poly.pdbx_seq_one_letter_code
_entity_poly.pdbx_strand_id
1 'polypeptide(L)' 'MDFSGNVGEWQRNVSEGKAGKHRRMKVIEALNIKNGQSIIDIGCGGGHLLKELGMCVGEKGHISGLDNSPQQL' A
#
# COMPACT_ATOMS: atom_id res chain seq x y z
N MET A 1 14.97 0.22 -8.57
CA MET A 1 14.33 0.54 -9.86
C MET A 1 14.18 2.05 -9.89
N ASP A 2 14.48 2.72 -11.00
CA ASP A 2 14.31 4.17 -11.07
C ASP A 2 12.84 4.50 -11.39
N PHE A 3 12.19 5.24 -10.48
CA PHE A 3 10.81 5.71 -10.64
C PHE A 3 10.72 7.19 -11.02
N SER A 4 11.82 7.76 -11.52
CA SER A 4 11.87 9.14 -12.01
C SER A 4 10.94 9.39 -13.20
N GLY A 5 10.58 10.67 -13.39
CA GLY A 5 9.71 11.11 -14.47
C GLY A 5 8.32 10.45 -14.44
N ASN A 6 7.80 10.09 -15.62
CA ASN A 6 6.45 9.56 -15.78
C ASN A 6 6.29 8.12 -15.27
N VAL A 7 7.39 7.41 -14.99
CA VAL A 7 7.34 6.00 -14.60
C VAL A 7 6.65 5.83 -13.24
N GLY A 8 7.00 6.66 -12.25
CA GLY A 8 6.34 6.66 -10.94
C GLY A 8 4.85 7.01 -11.05
N GLU A 9 4.50 7.95 -11.93
CA GLU A 9 3.10 8.30 -12.19
C GLU A 9 2.33 7.13 -12.81
N TRP A 10 2.86 6.51 -13.86
CA TRP A 10 2.22 5.35 -14.50
C TRP A 10 2.03 4.19 -13.53
N GLN A 11 3.03 3.91 -12.70
CA GLN A 11 2.94 2.87 -11.67
C GLN A 11 1.82 3.17 -10.66
N ARG A 12 1.68 4.42 -10.19
CA ARG A 12 0.56 4.81 -9.32
C ARG A 12 -0.77 4.68 -10.04
N ASN A 13 -0.89 5.17 -11.27
CA ASN A 13 -2.12 5.08 -12.06
C ASN A 13 -2.56 3.63 -12.29
N VAL A 14 -1.61 2.74 -12.61
CA VAL A 14 -1.89 1.29 -12.76
C VAL A 14 -2.29 0.68 -11.41
N SER A 15 -1.65 1.08 -10.33
CA SER A 15 -1.97 0.63 -8.97
C SER A 15 -3.37 1.07 -8.54
N GLU A 16 -3.83 2.27 -8.91
CA GLU A 16 -5.18 2.74 -8.63
C GLU A 16 -6.26 2.10 -9.53
N GLY A 17 -5.85 1.57 -10.68
CA GLY A 17 -6.72 0.91 -11.63
C GLY A 17 -7.45 -0.32 -11.05
N LYS A 18 -8.47 -0.78 -11.76
CA LYS A 18 -9.34 -1.90 -11.35
C LYS A 18 -8.56 -3.16 -10.97
N ALA A 19 -7.54 -3.51 -11.78
CA ALA A 19 -6.71 -4.68 -11.52
C ALA A 19 -5.81 -4.50 -10.29
N GLY A 20 -5.30 -3.28 -10.04
CA GLY A 20 -4.52 -2.96 -8.85
C GLY A 20 -5.36 -3.07 -7.58
N LYS A 21 -6.54 -2.44 -7.57
CA LYS A 21 -7.52 -2.56 -6.48
C LYS A 21 -7.91 -4.01 -6.19
N HIS A 22 -8.22 -4.78 -7.24
CA HIS A 22 -8.61 -6.18 -7.07
C HIS A 22 -7.53 -7.02 -6.37
N ARG A 23 -6.25 -6.84 -6.75
CA ARG A 23 -5.14 -7.55 -6.10
C ARG A 23 -5.00 -7.18 -4.63
N ARG A 24 -5.08 -5.89 -4.30
CA ARG A 24 -4.97 -5.45 -2.90
C ARG A 24 -6.10 -5.97 -2.01
N MET A 25 -7.33 -5.98 -2.51
CA MET A 25 -8.44 -6.59 -1.77
C MET A 25 -8.20 -8.07 -1.49
N LYS A 26 -7.64 -8.84 -2.44
CA LYS A 26 -7.27 -10.23 -2.20
C LYS A 26 -6.17 -10.41 -1.17
N VAL A 27 -5.19 -9.49 -1.14
CA VAL A 27 -4.17 -9.46 -0.09
C VAL A 27 -4.80 -9.22 1.28
N ILE A 28 -5.68 -8.23 1.41
CA ILE A 28 -6.36 -7.91 2.67
C ILE A 28 -7.21 -9.08 3.16
N GLU A 29 -7.99 -9.70 2.26
CA GLU A 29 -8.78 -10.89 2.56
C GLU A 29 -7.91 -12.04 3.09
N ALA A 30 -6.76 -12.29 2.46
CA ALA A 30 -5.85 -13.37 2.84
C ALA A 30 -5.15 -13.11 4.18
N LEU A 31 -4.78 -11.86 4.47
CA LEU A 31 -4.09 -11.47 5.71
C LEU A 31 -5.01 -11.48 6.93
N ASN A 32 -6.33 -11.43 6.74
CA ASN A 32 -7.33 -11.47 7.81
C ASN A 32 -7.06 -10.43 8.92
N ILE A 33 -6.72 -9.21 8.49
CA ILE A 33 -6.34 -8.08 9.34
C ILE A 33 -7.39 -7.82 10.42
N LYS A 34 -6.94 -7.53 11.64
CA LYS A 34 -7.78 -7.24 12.82
C LYS A 34 -7.57 -5.81 13.30
N ASN A 35 -8.63 -5.23 13.85
CA ASN A 35 -8.57 -3.94 14.51
C ASN A 35 -7.54 -3.96 15.65
N GLY A 36 -6.79 -2.88 15.80
CA GLY A 36 -5.76 -2.74 16.84
C GLY A 36 -4.41 -3.36 16.48
N GLN A 37 -4.26 -4.01 15.32
CA GLN A 37 -2.96 -4.57 14.92
C GLN A 37 -1.96 -3.47 14.52
N SER A 38 -0.68 -3.74 14.77
CA SER A 38 0.44 -2.98 14.23
C SER A 38 1.06 -3.73 13.07
N ILE A 39 1.20 -3.07 11.92
CA ILE A 39 1.63 -3.68 10.66
C ILE A 39 2.70 -2.80 10.00
N ILE A 40 3.65 -3.43 9.33
CA ILE A 40 4.61 -2.77 8.43
C ILE A 40 4.44 -3.30 7.00
N ASP A 41 4.32 -2.39 6.03
CA ASP A 41 4.27 -2.70 4.60
C ASP A 41 5.63 -2.40 3.97
N ILE A 42 6.40 -3.45 3.64
CA ILE A 42 7.76 -3.35 3.11
C ILE A 42 7.70 -3.35 1.58
N GLY A 43 8.25 -2.30 0.96
CA GLY A 43 8.06 -2.00 -0.46
C GLY A 43 6.68 -1.39 -0.73
N CYS A 44 6.22 -0.49 0.13
CA CYS A 44 4.87 0.06 0.08
C CYS A 44 4.59 0.90 -1.19
N GLY A 45 5.63 1.28 -1.94
CA GLY A 45 5.53 2.17 -3.09
C GLY A 45 4.75 3.44 -2.73
N GLY A 46 3.88 3.89 -3.63
CA GLY A 46 2.99 5.04 -3.42
C GLY A 46 1.89 4.83 -2.37
N GLY A 47 1.96 3.79 -1.53
CA GLY A 47 1.14 3.66 -0.32
C GLY A 47 -0.31 3.22 -0.53
N HIS A 48 -0.68 2.71 -1.70
CA HIS A 48 -2.08 2.34 -1.98
C HIS A 48 -2.59 1.21 -1.07
N LEU A 49 -1.77 0.18 -0.82
CA LEU A 49 -2.12 -0.89 0.13
C LEU A 49 -2.06 -0.38 1.57
N LEU A 50 -1.04 0.39 1.90
CA LEU A 50 -0.86 1.03 3.20
C LEU A 50 -2.13 1.75 3.67
N LYS A 51 -2.77 2.52 2.78
CA LYS A 51 -4.02 3.23 3.06
C LYS A 51 -5.16 2.28 3.42
N GLU A 52 -5.33 1.21 2.66
CA GLU A 52 -6.41 0.23 2.88
C GLU A 52 -6.16 -0.58 4.17
N LEU A 53 -4.91 -0.96 4.45
CA LEU A 53 -4.51 -1.59 5.71
C LEU A 53 -4.78 -0.68 6.91
N GLY A 54 -4.50 0.62 6.79
CA GLY A 54 -4.81 1.62 7.81
C GLY A 54 -6.31 1.65 8.18
N MET A 55 -7.19 1.54 7.19
CA MET A 55 -8.64 1.45 7.42
C MET A 55 -9.01 0.15 8.16
N CYS A 56 -8.35 -0.97 7.86
CA CYS A 56 -8.62 -2.25 8.51
C CYS A 56 -8.18 -2.30 9.98
N VAL A 57 -7.00 -1.74 10.31
CA VAL A 57 -6.49 -1.76 11.69
C VAL A 57 -7.20 -0.75 12.59
N GLY A 58 -7.81 0.30 12.02
CA GLY A 58 -8.62 1.29 12.72
C GLY A 58 -7.82 2.17 13.71
N GLU A 59 -8.51 3.01 14.48
CA GLU A 59 -7.90 4.05 15.31
C GLU A 59 -6.95 3.54 16.41
N LYS A 60 -7.16 2.30 16.87
CA LYS A 60 -6.30 1.65 17.88
C LYS A 60 -5.11 0.92 17.27
N GLY A 61 -5.11 0.77 15.95
CA GLY A 61 -4.05 0.10 15.21
C GLY A 61 -2.98 1.05 14.72
N HIS A 62 -1.95 0.50 14.11
CA HIS A 62 -0.88 1.30 13.51
C HIS A 62 -0.40 0.65 12.21
N ILE A 63 -0.12 1.47 11.20
CA ILE A 63 0.44 1.02 9.94
C ILE A 63 1.63 1.92 9.59
N SER A 64 2.75 1.31 9.23
CA SER A 64 3.94 2.03 8.75
C SER A 64 4.35 1.51 7.39
N GLY A 65 4.67 2.40 6.47
CA GLY A 65 5.20 2.06 5.15
C GLY A 65 6.71 2.21 5.14
N LEU A 66 7.41 1.28 4.50
CA LEU A 66 8.83 1.39 4.24
C LEU A 66 9.08 1.15 2.76
N ASP A 67 9.69 2.12 2.09
CA ASP A 67 10.16 1.98 0.71
C ASP A 67 11.58 2.54 0.59
N ASN A 68 12.39 1.93 -0.28
CA ASN A 68 13.78 2.36 -0.49
C ASN A 68 13.89 3.41 -1.59
N SER A 69 12.82 3.71 -2.31
CA SER A 69 12.75 4.70 -3.38
C SER A 69 12.30 6.06 -2.83
N PRO A 70 13.15 7.09 -2.82
CA PRO A 70 12.75 8.44 -2.45
C PRO A 70 11.60 8.99 -3.32
N GLN A 71 11.47 8.52 -4.55
CA GLN A 71 10.43 8.93 -5.50
C GLN A 71 9.03 8.35 -5.19
N GLN A 72 8.92 7.48 -4.18
CA GLN A 72 7.65 6.90 -3.73
C GLN A 72 7.11 7.57 -2.45
N LEU A 73 7.90 8.47 -1.84
CA LEU A 73 7.49 9.33 -0.72
C LEU A 73 6.61 10.49 -1.20
#